data_AF-A0AA86MZI4-F1
#
_entry.id   AF-A0AA86MZI4-F1
#
_cell.length_a   1.000
_cell.length_b   1.000
_cell.length_c   1.000
_cell.angle_alpha   90.00
_cell.angle_beta   90.00
_cell.angle_gamma   90.00
#
_symmetry.space_group_name_H-M   'P 1'
#
loop_
_entity.id
_entity.type
_entity.pdbx_description
1 polymer ?
#
loop_
_entity_poly.entity_id
_entity_poly.type
_entity_poly.pdbx_seq_one_letter_code
_entity_poly.pdbx_strand_id
1 'polypeptide(L)'
;MRRKIGALRRALLELHKALIEAERVTYERIHGRVDSTGQLLQLVLHDGWFTWLHPLSQLVVRIDEMLDGKEQDAIIDIDLLLAEIKVLLRPSVEGDGFARSYYEALQRAPDVVLAHSQVKQLLTAASR
;
A
#
# COMPACT_ATOMS: atom_id res chain seq x y z
N MET A 1 -15.15 -2.92 -15.46
CA MET A 1 -14.44 -3.36 -14.23
C MET A 1 -12.93 -3.08 -14.28
N ARG A 2 -12.18 -3.54 -15.29
CA ARG A 2 -10.71 -3.32 -15.44
C ARG A 2 -10.25 -1.86 -15.21
N ARG A 3 -10.97 -0.85 -15.73
CA ARG A 3 -10.66 0.57 -15.46
C ARG A 3 -10.72 0.96 -13.99
N LYS A 4 -11.70 0.43 -13.23
CA LYS A 4 -11.85 0.69 -11.78
C LYS A 4 -10.67 0.08 -11.02
N ILE A 5 -10.31 -1.17 -11.35
CA ILE A 5 -9.13 -1.85 -10.78
C ILE A 5 -7.83 -1.12 -11.13
N GLY A 6 -7.65 -0.69 -12.38
CA GLY A 6 -6.47 0.08 -12.77
C GLY A 6 -6.36 1.43 -12.04
N ALA A 7 -7.49 2.07 -11.72
CA ALA A 7 -7.49 3.27 -10.87
C ALA A 7 -7.12 2.94 -9.42
N LEU A 8 -7.65 1.85 -8.87
CA LEU A 8 -7.32 1.38 -7.52
C LEU A 8 -5.83 1.00 -7.39
N ARG A 9 -5.29 0.29 -8.38
CA ARG A 9 -3.86 -0.04 -8.49
C ARG A 9 -2.99 1.22 -8.40
N ARG A 10 -3.30 2.25 -9.19
CA ARG A 10 -2.57 3.53 -9.13
C ARG A 10 -2.66 4.19 -7.76
N ALA A 11 -3.84 4.20 -7.14
CA ALA A 11 -4.00 4.78 -5.81
C ALA A 11 -3.24 4.00 -4.72
N LEU A 12 -3.16 2.67 -4.83
CA LEU A 12 -2.36 1.84 -3.93
C LEU A 12 -0.85 2.08 -4.10
N LEU A 13 -0.38 2.29 -5.32
CA LEU A 13 1.01 2.69 -5.59
C LEU A 13 1.34 4.05 -4.98
N GLU A 14 0.46 5.04 -5.12
CA GLU A 14 0.64 6.35 -4.47
C GLU A 14 0.62 6.25 -2.94
N LEU A 15 -0.25 5.41 -2.37
CA LEU A 15 -0.24 5.12 -0.94
C LEU A 15 1.08 4.47 -0.50
N HIS A 16 1.56 3.47 -1.24
CA HIS A 16 2.82 2.80 -0.93
C HIS A 16 4.00 3.78 -0.97
N LYS A 17 4.04 4.65 -1.97
CA LYS A 17 5.06 5.71 -2.09
C LYS A 17 5.00 6.69 -0.91
N ALA A 18 3.80 7.13 -0.52
CA ALA A 18 3.63 8.02 0.63
C ALA A 18 4.10 7.36 1.94
N LEU A 19 3.85 6.06 2.10
CA LEU A 19 4.34 5.28 3.25
C LEU A 19 5.86 5.14 3.26
N ILE A 20 6.49 4.84 2.11
CA ILE A 20 7.95 4.80 1.99
C ILE A 20 8.56 6.14 2.39
N GLU A 21 8.00 7.25 1.91
CA GLU A 21 8.54 8.57 2.22
C GLU A 21 8.36 8.91 3.70
N ALA A 22 7.21 8.58 4.29
CA ALA A 22 6.98 8.75 5.71
C ALA A 22 7.98 7.93 6.54
N GLU A 23 8.27 6.68 6.15
CA GLU A 23 9.26 5.84 6.82
C GLU A 23 10.69 6.30 6.60
N ARG A 24 11.03 6.77 5.40
CA ARG A 24 12.34 7.36 5.10
C ARG A 24 12.66 8.50 6.05
N VAL A 25 11.73 9.43 6.28
CA VAL A 25 11.93 10.55 7.22
C VAL A 25 12.22 10.06 8.64
N THR A 26 11.51 9.02 9.11
CA THR A 26 11.74 8.46 10.44
C THR A 26 13.07 7.72 10.53
N TYR A 27 13.37 6.91 9.51
CA TYR A 27 14.61 6.15 9.38
C TYR A 27 15.82 7.08 9.36
N GLU A 28 15.78 8.13 8.55
CA GLU A 28 16.88 9.09 8.39
C GLU A 28 17.23 9.82 9.69
N ARG A 29 16.22 10.08 10.53
CA ARG A 29 16.41 10.70 11.85
C ARG A 29 17.18 9.80 12.82
N ILE A 30 17.12 8.48 12.65
CA ILE A 30 17.72 7.50 13.57
C ILE A 30 19.04 6.96 13.01
N HIS A 31 19.09 6.68 11.72
CA HIS A 31 20.19 5.98 11.05
C HIS A 31 21.08 6.90 10.21
N GLY A 32 20.70 8.17 10.04
CA GLY A 32 21.38 9.10 9.15
C GLY A 32 20.77 9.11 7.75
N ARG A 33 21.22 10.07 6.94
CA ARG A 33 20.65 10.38 5.62
C ARG A 33 20.72 9.18 4.65
N VAL A 34 19.67 8.98 3.87
CA VAL A 34 19.68 8.07 2.72
C VAL A 34 20.17 8.85 1.49
N ASP A 35 21.29 8.43 0.92
CA ASP A 35 22.04 9.20 -0.07
C ASP A 35 21.51 9.08 -1.49
N SER A 36 20.70 8.05 -1.78
CA SER A 36 20.14 7.84 -3.12
C SER A 36 18.84 7.05 -3.13
N THR A 37 18.07 7.19 -4.22
CA THR A 37 16.89 6.37 -4.49
C THR A 37 17.23 4.87 -4.56
N GLY A 38 18.41 4.52 -5.08
CA GLY A 38 18.88 3.13 -5.13
C GLY A 38 19.09 2.55 -3.74
N GLN A 39 19.69 3.31 -2.83
CA GLN A 39 19.84 2.91 -1.42
C GLN A 39 18.48 2.77 -0.74
N LEU A 40 17.57 3.74 -0.92
CA LEU A 40 16.21 3.65 -0.38
C LEU A 40 15.51 2.37 -0.86
N LEU A 41 15.63 2.05 -2.15
CA LEU A 41 15.07 0.81 -2.69
C LEU A 41 15.65 -0.43 -2.01
N GLN A 42 16.97 -0.49 -1.81
CA GLN A 42 17.61 -1.61 -1.10
C GLN A 42 17.10 -1.74 0.35
N LEU A 43 16.90 -0.62 1.04
CA LEU A 43 16.32 -0.62 2.39
C LEU A 43 14.87 -1.14 2.37
N VAL A 44 14.04 -0.64 1.45
CA VAL A 44 12.65 -1.11 1.32
C VAL A 44 12.57 -2.62 1.04
N LEU A 45 13.51 -3.16 0.27
CA LEU A 45 13.53 -4.57 -0.10
C LEU A 45 14.11 -5.49 0.99
N HIS A 46 15.08 -5.02 1.77
CA HIS A 46 15.90 -5.92 2.59
C HIS A 46 16.02 -5.53 4.07
N ASP A 47 15.70 -4.29 4.43
CA ASP A 47 15.84 -3.82 5.81
C ASP A 47 14.58 -4.13 6.64
N GLY A 48 14.78 -4.64 7.85
CA GLY A 48 13.72 -4.99 8.81
C GLY A 48 12.74 -3.84 9.06
N TRP A 49 13.22 -2.59 9.02
CA TRP A 49 12.41 -1.38 9.22
C TRP A 49 11.25 -1.27 8.23
N PHE A 50 11.47 -1.67 6.98
CA PHE A 50 10.50 -1.50 5.89
C PHE A 50 9.67 -2.76 5.59
N THR A 51 9.97 -3.88 6.25
CA THR A 51 9.29 -5.18 6.00
C THR A 51 7.78 -5.11 6.15
N TRP A 52 7.28 -4.24 7.03
CA TRP A 52 5.84 -4.07 7.22
C TRP A 52 5.13 -3.49 5.99
N LEU A 53 5.84 -2.91 5.00
CA LEU A 53 5.27 -2.42 3.73
C LEU A 53 5.08 -3.52 2.68
N HIS A 54 5.73 -4.68 2.85
CA HIS A 54 5.71 -5.77 1.87
C HIS A 54 4.31 -6.30 1.55
N PRO A 55 3.37 -6.45 2.51
CA PRO A 55 2.00 -6.89 2.20
C PRO A 55 1.29 -5.98 1.18
N LEU A 56 1.53 -4.67 1.23
CA LEU A 56 0.96 -3.74 0.25
C LEU A 56 1.59 -3.89 -1.13
N SER A 57 2.91 -4.11 -1.19
CA SER A 57 3.61 -4.39 -2.46
C SER A 57 3.12 -5.67 -3.11
N GLN A 58 2.97 -6.75 -2.34
CA GLN A 58 2.45 -8.04 -2.82
C GLN A 58 1.03 -7.90 -3.38
N LEU A 59 0.19 -7.10 -2.71
CA LEU A 59 -1.16 -6.83 -3.18
C LEU A 59 -1.16 -6.11 -4.54
N VAL A 60 -0.28 -5.12 -4.73
CA VAL A 60 -0.15 -4.43 -6.02
C VAL A 60 0.32 -5.38 -7.12
N VAL A 61 1.27 -6.26 -6.85
CA VAL A 61 1.75 -7.28 -7.81
C VAL A 61 0.60 -8.19 -8.23
N ARG A 62 -0.21 -8.68 -7.28
CA ARG A 62 -1.38 -9.52 -7.60
C ARG A 62 -2.40 -8.77 -8.47
N ILE A 63 -2.59 -7.48 -8.24
CA ILE A 63 -3.45 -6.65 -9.11
C ILE A 63 -2.87 -6.57 -10.54
N ASP A 64 -1.56 -6.44 -10.67
CA ASP A 64 -0.88 -6.37 -11.97
C ASP A 64 -1.06 -7.68 -12.74
N GLU A 65 -0.83 -8.82 -12.08
CA GLU A 65 -1.05 -10.14 -12.68
C GLU A 65 -2.50 -10.34 -13.14
N MET A 66 -3.48 -9.91 -12.33
CA MET A 66 -4.90 -9.96 -12.69
C MET A 66 -5.22 -9.01 -13.87
N LEU A 67 -4.60 -7.84 -13.94
CA LEU A 67 -4.77 -6.87 -15.03
C LEU A 67 -4.07 -7.31 -16.32
N ASP A 68 -3.09 -8.20 -16.26
CA ASP A 68 -2.40 -8.76 -17.43
C ASP A 68 -3.03 -10.09 -17.91
N GLY A 69 -3.79 -10.76 -17.06
CA GLY A 69 -4.48 -12.03 -17.35
C GLY A 69 -5.65 -11.95 -18.37
N LYS A 70 -6.02 -13.12 -18.92
CA LYS A 70 -7.16 -13.31 -19.84
C LYS A 70 -8.50 -13.24 -19.07
N GLU A 71 -9.52 -12.63 -19.68
CA GLU A 71 -10.76 -12.19 -19.01
C GLU A 71 -11.65 -13.29 -18.37
N GLN A 72 -11.41 -14.57 -18.65
CA GLN A 72 -12.37 -15.65 -18.36
C GLN A 72 -12.37 -16.15 -16.91
N ASP A 73 -11.31 -15.91 -16.12
CA ASP A 73 -11.22 -16.33 -14.70
C ASP A 73 -11.40 -15.18 -13.68
N ALA A 74 -11.58 -13.94 -14.15
CA ALA A 74 -11.34 -12.73 -13.35
C ALA A 74 -12.48 -12.30 -12.40
N ILE A 75 -13.71 -12.82 -12.53
CA ILE A 75 -14.86 -12.27 -11.79
C ILE A 75 -14.87 -12.71 -10.32
N ILE A 76 -14.50 -13.96 -10.03
CA ILE A 76 -14.47 -14.49 -8.65
C ILE A 76 -13.30 -13.86 -7.85
N ASP A 77 -12.24 -13.42 -8.54
CA ASP A 77 -11.04 -12.84 -7.91
C ASP A 77 -11.26 -11.39 -7.44
N ILE A 78 -12.12 -10.61 -8.10
CA ILE A 78 -12.23 -9.17 -7.84
C ILE A 78 -12.87 -8.85 -6.49
N ASP A 79 -13.97 -9.51 -6.12
CA ASP A 79 -14.62 -9.24 -4.83
C ASP A 79 -13.75 -9.69 -3.65
N LEU A 80 -13.05 -10.81 -3.81
CA LEU A 80 -12.07 -11.30 -2.84
C LEU A 80 -10.90 -10.30 -2.70
N LEU A 81 -10.34 -9.84 -3.81
CA LEU A 81 -9.30 -8.81 -3.83
C LEU A 81 -9.76 -7.52 -3.14
N LEU A 82 -10.97 -7.03 -3.43
CA LEU A 82 -11.52 -5.84 -2.79
C LEU A 82 -11.70 -6.03 -1.28
N ALA A 83 -12.07 -7.24 -0.83
CA ALA A 83 -12.15 -7.58 0.58
C ALA A 83 -10.76 -7.61 1.24
N GLU A 84 -9.77 -8.23 0.60
CA GLU A 84 -8.39 -8.27 1.08
C GLU A 84 -7.79 -6.86 1.25
N ILE A 85 -7.99 -5.96 0.27
CA ILE A 85 -7.53 -4.57 0.38
C ILE A 85 -8.18 -3.88 1.59
N LYS A 86 -9.48 -4.08 1.81
CA LYS A 86 -10.20 -3.50 2.95
C LYS A 86 -9.67 -4.02 4.29
N VAL A 87 -9.32 -5.31 4.35
CA VAL A 87 -8.76 -5.95 5.54
C VAL A 87 -7.35 -5.43 5.82
N LEU A 88 -6.47 -5.42 4.81
CA LEU A 88 -5.10 -4.92 4.96
C LEU A 88 -5.07 -3.46 5.40
N LEU A 89 -5.88 -2.60 4.77
CA LEU A 89 -5.92 -1.16 5.04
C LEU A 89 -6.83 -0.79 6.23
N ARG A 90 -6.94 -1.69 7.22
CA ARG A 90 -7.62 -1.43 8.48
C ARG A 90 -6.57 -1.07 9.55
N PRO A 91 -6.37 0.22 9.86
CA PRO A 91 -5.45 0.62 10.91
C PRO A 91 -5.94 0.12 12.27
N SER A 92 -5.01 -0.28 13.15
CA SER A 92 -5.32 -0.75 14.50
C SER A 92 -4.30 -0.28 15.51
N VAL A 93 -4.78 0.30 16.62
CA VAL A 93 -3.92 0.67 17.76
C VAL A 93 -3.42 -0.58 18.49
N GLU A 94 -4.24 -1.61 18.60
CA GLU A 94 -3.93 -2.84 19.33
C GLU A 94 -3.40 -3.97 18.42
N GLY A 95 -3.28 -3.69 17.11
CA GLY A 95 -2.76 -4.66 16.15
C GLY A 95 -1.25 -4.80 16.20
N ASP A 96 -0.72 -5.64 15.31
CA ASP A 96 0.70 -5.85 15.08
C ASP A 96 1.05 -5.62 13.60
N GLY A 97 2.35 -5.66 13.30
CA GLY A 97 2.88 -5.57 11.93
C GLY A 97 2.33 -4.38 11.14
N PHE A 98 1.66 -4.68 10.02
CA PHE A 98 1.10 -3.67 9.13
C PHE A 98 0.06 -2.79 9.84
N ALA A 99 -0.90 -3.37 10.58
CA ALA A 99 -2.04 -2.61 11.08
C ALA A 99 -1.64 -1.51 12.08
N ARG A 100 -0.66 -1.81 12.93
CA ARG A 100 -0.10 -0.86 13.90
C ARG A 100 0.77 0.20 13.23
N SER A 101 1.71 -0.22 12.40
CA SER A 101 2.60 0.71 11.68
C SER A 101 1.82 1.64 10.76
N TYR A 102 0.75 1.12 10.14
CA TYR A 102 -0.16 1.89 9.32
C TYR A 102 -0.96 2.92 10.11
N TYR A 103 -1.45 2.55 11.30
CA TYR A 103 -2.09 3.50 12.21
C TYR A 103 -1.13 4.64 12.59
N GLU A 104 0.11 4.32 12.96
CA GLU A 104 1.11 5.32 13.34
C GLU A 104 1.49 6.24 12.18
N ALA A 105 1.66 5.69 10.97
CA ALA A 105 1.92 6.45 9.76
C ALA A 105 0.79 7.45 9.45
N LEU A 106 -0.48 7.05 9.60
CA LEU A 106 -1.64 7.93 9.42
C LEU A 106 -1.68 9.09 10.41
N GLN A 107 -1.19 8.91 11.64
CA GLN A 107 -1.17 9.96 12.66
C GLN A 107 -0.09 11.02 12.40
N ARG A 108 1.02 10.63 11.77
CA ARG A 108 2.21 11.49 11.65
C ARG A 108 2.45 12.08 10.25
N ALA A 109 1.83 11.53 9.21
CA ALA A 109 2.10 11.91 7.82
C ALA A 109 0.81 12.30 7.07
N PRO A 110 0.54 13.60 6.84
CA PRO A 110 -0.64 14.07 6.12
C PRO A 110 -0.78 13.48 4.71
N ASP A 111 0.33 13.29 3.99
CA ASP A 111 0.32 12.71 2.64
C ASP A 111 -0.21 11.26 2.63
N VAL A 112 0.06 10.50 3.69
CA VAL A 112 -0.47 9.14 3.87
C VAL A 112 -1.99 9.17 4.07
N VAL A 113 -2.51 10.16 4.81
CA VAL A 113 -3.95 10.35 5.02
C VAL A 113 -4.66 10.69 3.70
N LEU A 114 -4.08 11.59 2.90
CA LEU A 114 -4.62 11.94 1.59
C LEU A 114 -4.64 10.73 0.65
N ALA A 115 -3.52 10.00 0.54
CA ALA A 115 -3.45 8.79 -0.27
C ALA A 115 -4.42 7.70 0.22
N HIS A 116 -4.57 7.51 1.54
CA HIS A 116 -5.54 6.59 2.12
C HIS A 116 -6.98 6.97 1.72
N SER A 117 -7.34 8.25 1.81
CA SER A 117 -8.67 8.72 1.44
C SER A 117 -9.00 8.43 -0.04
N GLN A 118 -8.01 8.60 -0.92
CA GLN A 118 -8.16 8.30 -2.35
C GLN A 118 -8.42 6.81 -2.60
N VAL A 119 -7.71 5.93 -1.88
CA VAL A 119 -7.95 4.48 -1.94
C VAL A 119 -9.34 4.14 -1.41
N LYS A 120 -9.76 4.71 -0.27
CA LYS A 120 -11.10 4.47 0.29
C LYS A 120 -12.22 4.89 -0.67
N GLN A 121 -12.11 6.05 -1.29
CA GLN A 121 -13.09 6.52 -2.27
C GLN A 121 -13.22 5.55 -3.46
N LEU A 122 -12.09 5.08 -3.99
CA LEU A 122 -12.08 4.13 -5.11
C LEU A 122 -12.61 2.75 -4.71
N LEU A 123 -12.32 2.27 -3.50
CA LEU A 123 -12.90 1.02 -2.98
C LEU A 123 -14.43 1.11 -2.89
N THR A 124 -14.97 2.22 -2.40
CA THR A 124 -16.42 2.44 -2.37
C THR A 124 -17.02 2.50 -3.78
N ALA A 125 -16.33 3.12 -4.74
CA ALA A 125 -16.78 3.18 -6.14
C ALA A 125 -16.64 1.84 -6.88
N ALA A 126 -15.72 0.98 -6.47
CA ALA A 126 -15.50 -0.36 -7.04
C ALA A 126 -16.49 -1.40 -6.52
N SER A 127 -16.92 -1.29 -5.26
CA SER A 127 -17.95 -2.16 -4.65
C SER A 127 -19.40 -1.79 -4.99
N ARG A 128 -19.61 -0.73 -5.78
CA ARG A 128 -20.92 -0.33 -6.36
C ARG A 128 -20.97 -0.71 -7.83
#